data_AF-A0A7N4P525-F1
#
_entry.id   AF-A0A7N4P525-F1
#
_cell.length_a   1.000
_cell.length_b   1.000
_cell.length_c   1.000
_cell.angle_alpha   90.00
_cell.angle_beta   90.00
_cell.angle_gamma   90.00
#
_symmetry.space_group_name_H-M   'P 1'
#
loop_
_entity.id
_entity.type
_entity.pdbx_description
1 polymer ?
#
loop_
_entity_poly.entity_id
_entity_poly.type
_entity_poly.pdbx_seq_one_letter_code
_entity_poly.pdbx_strand_id
1 'polypeptide(L)'
;MDSLLDNNITLRIPLKYEIMLNVHGFVTPASFIYGPSEENEPEACMMEKINFTFHVINAGPSMAPNVSVEIMIPNSFTPYHNKLFNILDVQTTAGKCDFDDYQRVCTLSQEKRKIEPLKDIVNFFSKTDKRLMYCLKNDLHCLVFSCNFGKMESGKEASVHIHLEGRPLILEMDETSALKFEVKATVSPEPHAKIVELHKDENIAYVHLEGLHHQKPKPYFRMMIIATSFILGFTVFLFLSYIMWKAGFFKREYKAILQEENRRDSWSYVNSNKEN
;
A
#
# COMPACT_ATOMS: atom_id res chain seq x y z
N MET A 1 -79.46 6.50 43.32
CA MET A 1 -78.86 7.61 42.56
C MET A 1 -77.45 7.16 42.26
N ASP A 2 -77.31 6.30 41.25
CA ASP A 2 -76.06 5.61 40.96
C ASP A 2 -75.15 6.55 40.15
N SER A 3 -74.08 7.04 40.78
CA SER A 3 -73.09 7.82 40.07
C SER A 3 -72.26 6.89 39.20
N LEU A 4 -72.48 6.95 37.89
CA LEU A 4 -71.56 6.39 36.90
C LEU A 4 -70.18 7.01 37.14
N LEU A 5 -69.28 6.24 37.75
CA LEU A 5 -67.88 6.59 37.90
C LEU A 5 -67.28 6.62 36.49
N ASP A 6 -66.77 7.78 36.07
CA ASP A 6 -66.06 7.95 34.81
C ASP A 6 -64.83 7.02 34.79
N ASN A 7 -64.96 5.89 34.10
CA ASN A 7 -63.90 4.90 33.91
C ASN A 7 -62.93 5.37 32.82
N ASN A 8 -62.19 6.45 33.07
CA ASN A 8 -61.16 6.93 32.17
C ASN A 8 -59.81 6.29 32.50
N ILE A 9 -59.19 5.62 31.52
CA ILE A 9 -57.82 5.11 31.61
C ILE A 9 -56.90 5.93 30.70
N THR A 10 -55.90 6.58 31.30
CA THR A 10 -54.88 7.31 30.53
C THR A 10 -53.67 6.42 30.31
N LEU A 11 -53.45 6.01 29.06
CA LEU A 11 -52.24 5.30 28.64
C LEU A 11 -51.23 6.30 28.03
N ARG A 12 -50.03 6.37 28.59
CA ARG A 12 -48.93 7.18 28.04
C ARG A 12 -48.01 6.28 27.23
N ILE A 13 -47.96 6.48 25.92
CA ILE A 13 -47.06 5.77 25.01
C ILE A 13 -45.82 6.64 24.78
N PRO A 14 -44.62 6.20 25.20
CA PRO A 14 -43.41 6.99 25.01
C PRO A 14 -42.99 7.00 23.53
N LEU A 15 -42.73 8.19 22.99
CA LEU A 15 -42.19 8.36 21.65
C LEU A 15 -40.65 8.30 21.69
N LYS A 16 -40.08 7.45 20.84
CA LYS A 16 -38.64 7.38 20.56
C LYS A 16 -38.40 7.61 19.07
N TYR A 17 -37.23 8.14 18.73
CA TYR A 17 -36.80 8.40 17.36
C TYR A 17 -35.83 7.32 16.92
N GLU A 18 -36.22 6.61 15.89
CA GLU A 18 -35.44 5.54 15.30
C GLU A 18 -34.63 6.12 14.13
N ILE A 19 -33.32 5.97 14.22
CA ILE A 19 -32.36 6.46 13.22
C ILE A 19 -31.46 5.32 12.79
N MET A 20 -30.97 5.40 11.56
CA MET A 20 -30.07 4.41 10.98
C MET A 20 -29.05 5.19 10.16
N LEU A 21 -27.80 5.20 10.62
CA LEU A 21 -26.73 5.98 10.01
C LEU A 21 -25.75 5.02 9.36
N ASN A 22 -25.60 5.13 8.05
CA ASN A 22 -24.70 4.26 7.32
C ASN A 22 -23.51 5.08 6.85
N VAL A 23 -22.32 4.52 7.00
CA VAL A 23 -21.09 5.10 6.46
C VAL A 23 -20.44 4.13 5.48
N HIS A 24 -20.05 4.66 4.33
CA HIS A 24 -19.29 3.93 3.32
C HIS A 24 -18.08 4.77 2.93
N GLY A 25 -16.96 4.13 2.61
CA GLY A 25 -15.77 4.84 2.19
C GLY A 25 -14.99 4.08 1.15
N PHE A 26 -14.20 4.81 0.37
CA PHE A 26 -13.25 4.25 -0.57
C PHE A 26 -12.02 5.16 -0.69
N VAL A 27 -10.96 4.62 -1.27
CA VAL A 27 -9.71 5.34 -1.49
C VAL A 27 -9.25 5.20 -2.94
N THR A 28 -8.74 6.29 -3.48
CA THR A 28 -8.23 6.37 -4.86
C THR A 28 -6.85 7.03 -4.83
N PRO A 29 -5.79 6.35 -5.30
CA PRO A 29 -5.75 4.94 -5.69
C PRO A 29 -5.86 3.98 -4.49
N ALA A 30 -6.21 2.71 -4.72
CA ALA A 30 -6.26 1.68 -3.67
C ALA A 30 -4.87 1.25 -3.18
N SER A 31 -3.85 1.50 -4.00
CA SER A 31 -2.46 1.22 -3.67
C SER A 31 -1.54 2.29 -4.25
N PHE A 32 -0.45 2.60 -3.56
CA PHE A 32 0.59 3.50 -4.03
C PHE A 32 1.97 2.84 -3.94
N ILE A 33 2.91 3.30 -4.76
CA ILE A 33 4.29 2.79 -4.75
C ILE A 33 5.21 3.80 -4.06
N TYR A 34 6.04 3.33 -3.12
CA TYR A 34 7.04 4.16 -2.46
C TYR A 34 8.42 3.49 -2.46
N GLY A 35 9.49 4.28 -2.50
CA GLY A 35 10.86 3.78 -2.60
C GLY A 35 11.70 4.62 -3.57
N PRO A 36 13.01 4.37 -3.66
CA PRO A 36 13.88 5.11 -4.56
C PRO A 36 13.46 4.90 -6.02
N SER A 37 13.24 6.00 -6.75
CA SER A 37 13.10 5.98 -8.20
C SER A 37 14.43 6.40 -8.85
N GLU A 38 14.68 5.94 -10.08
CA GLU A 38 15.92 6.29 -10.82
C GLU A 38 15.94 7.78 -11.25
N GLU A 39 14.78 8.46 -11.19
CA GLU A 39 14.60 9.81 -11.76
C GLU A 39 14.32 10.91 -10.72
N ASN A 40 13.98 10.57 -9.48
CA ASN A 40 13.73 11.57 -8.44
C ASN A 40 14.60 11.26 -7.21
N GLU A 41 15.50 12.17 -6.89
CA GLU A 41 16.08 12.21 -5.55
C GLU A 41 14.92 12.28 -4.52
N PRO A 42 15.09 11.69 -3.32
CA PRO A 42 14.04 11.63 -2.28
C PRO A 42 13.65 12.99 -1.67
N GLU A 43 14.03 14.08 -2.34
CA GLU A 43 13.83 15.47 -1.96
C GLU A 43 12.40 15.95 -2.27
N ALA A 44 11.68 15.25 -3.16
CA ALA A 44 10.29 15.54 -3.50
C ALA A 44 9.30 14.57 -2.81
N CYS A 45 8.16 15.10 -2.36
CA CYS A 45 7.04 14.26 -1.91
C CYS A 45 6.47 13.40 -3.04
N MET A 46 5.65 12.41 -2.69
CA MET A 46 5.00 11.56 -3.67
C MET A 46 4.17 12.39 -4.67
N MET A 47 4.35 12.10 -5.96
CA MET A 47 3.56 12.73 -7.04
C MET A 47 2.11 12.24 -6.99
N GLU A 48 1.92 10.94 -6.80
CA GLU A 48 0.61 10.31 -6.66
C GLU A 48 -0.06 10.78 -5.37
N LYS A 49 -1.28 11.33 -5.51
CA LYS A 49 -2.09 11.81 -4.39
C LYS A 49 -3.09 10.74 -3.98
N ILE A 50 -3.37 10.67 -2.70
CA ILE A 50 -4.27 9.69 -2.10
C ILE A 50 -5.53 10.41 -1.69
N ASN A 51 -6.65 10.01 -2.25
CA ASN A 51 -7.95 10.63 -2.01
C ASN A 51 -8.84 9.63 -1.29
N PHE A 52 -9.21 9.96 -0.05
CA PHE A 52 -10.24 9.21 0.68
C PHE A 52 -11.57 9.92 0.53
N THR A 53 -12.61 9.15 0.22
CA THR A 53 -13.97 9.66 0.16
C THR A 53 -14.85 8.83 1.09
N PHE A 54 -15.60 9.52 1.96
CA PHE A 54 -16.57 8.91 2.85
C PHE A 54 -17.96 9.50 2.60
N HIS A 55 -18.95 8.62 2.49
CA HIS A 55 -20.36 8.93 2.33
C HIS A 55 -21.10 8.51 3.59
N VAL A 56 -21.88 9.43 4.15
CA VAL A 56 -22.69 9.23 5.34
C VAL A 56 -24.14 9.49 4.98
N ILE A 57 -25.01 8.53 5.20
CA ILE A 57 -26.43 8.62 4.89
C ILE A 57 -27.27 8.28 6.11
N ASN A 58 -28.34 9.04 6.35
CA ASN A 58 -29.38 8.65 7.29
C ASN A 58 -30.44 7.81 6.56
N ALA A 59 -30.34 6.48 6.64
CA ALA A 59 -31.32 5.55 6.08
C ALA A 59 -32.54 5.32 7.01
N GLY A 60 -32.53 5.91 8.21
CA GLY A 60 -33.57 5.74 9.20
C GLY A 60 -34.81 6.60 8.95
N PRO A 61 -35.96 6.23 9.53
CA PRO A 61 -37.22 6.94 9.31
C PRO A 61 -37.27 8.31 9.99
N SER A 62 -36.45 8.55 11.02
CA SER A 62 -36.42 9.81 11.76
C SER A 62 -35.23 10.69 11.38
N MET A 63 -35.35 12.00 11.62
CA MET A 63 -34.22 12.93 11.52
C MET A 63 -33.20 12.66 12.64
N ALA A 64 -31.94 12.51 12.27
CA ALA A 64 -30.83 12.32 13.18
C ALA A 64 -30.26 13.69 13.62
N PRO A 65 -30.25 14.00 14.92
CA PRO A 65 -29.71 15.26 15.41
C PRO A 65 -28.18 15.21 15.51
N ASN A 66 -27.55 16.30 15.05
CA ASN A 66 -26.13 16.60 15.27
C ASN A 66 -25.21 15.40 14.99
N VAL A 67 -25.35 14.85 13.78
CA VAL A 67 -24.57 13.73 13.28
C VAL A 67 -23.14 14.17 13.05
N SER A 68 -22.21 13.35 13.54
CA SER A 68 -20.78 13.53 13.35
C SER A 68 -20.13 12.26 12.83
N VAL A 69 -19.06 12.42 12.07
CA VAL A 69 -18.21 11.31 11.63
C VAL A 69 -16.78 11.55 12.09
N GLU A 70 -16.19 10.53 12.71
CA GLU A 70 -14.80 10.48 13.13
C GLU A 70 -14.04 9.56 12.18
N ILE A 71 -13.01 10.06 11.50
CA ILE A 71 -12.20 9.31 10.53
C ILE A 71 -10.77 9.24 11.06
N MET A 72 -10.26 8.03 11.27
CA MET A 72 -8.93 7.76 11.81
C MET A 72 -8.04 7.10 10.77
N ILE A 73 -6.93 7.76 10.43
CA ILE A 73 -5.94 7.30 9.44
C ILE A 73 -4.59 7.09 10.14
N PRO A 74 -3.96 5.90 10.06
CA PRO A 74 -2.63 5.70 10.62
C PRO A 74 -1.61 6.61 9.94
N ASN A 75 -0.88 7.42 10.71
CA ASN A 75 -0.04 8.49 10.17
C ASN A 75 1.37 8.54 10.76
N SER A 76 1.78 7.57 11.57
CA SER A 76 3.17 7.45 12.03
C SER A 76 3.50 6.02 12.47
N PHE A 77 4.79 5.69 12.50
CA PHE A 77 5.25 4.39 12.97
C PHE A 77 5.59 4.46 14.45
N THR A 78 4.94 3.67 15.30
CA THR A 78 5.34 3.51 16.71
C THR A 78 6.80 3.04 16.81
N PRO A 79 7.63 3.64 17.69
CA PRO A 79 7.34 4.67 18.71
C PRO A 79 7.57 6.12 18.24
N TYR A 80 7.77 6.35 16.95
CA TYR A 80 8.08 7.67 16.38
C TYR A 80 6.82 8.43 15.98
N HIS A 81 6.89 9.77 16.00
CA HIS A 81 5.77 10.66 15.64
C HIS A 81 5.95 11.36 14.29
N ASN A 82 6.88 10.88 13.47
CA ASN A 82 7.08 11.40 12.13
C ASN A 82 5.85 11.11 11.27
N LYS A 83 5.19 12.18 10.80
CA LYS A 83 3.99 12.08 9.97
C LYS A 83 4.29 11.40 8.64
N LEU A 84 3.49 10.42 8.24
CA LEU A 84 3.66 9.66 6.99
C LEU A 84 3.05 10.39 5.79
N PHE A 85 1.97 11.12 6.04
CA PHE A 85 1.24 11.85 5.01
C PHE A 85 1.30 13.35 5.29
N ASN A 86 1.27 14.17 4.25
CA ASN A 86 0.90 15.58 4.32
C ASN A 86 -0.59 15.70 4.03
N ILE A 87 -1.26 16.63 4.70
CA ILE A 87 -2.65 16.99 4.41
C ILE A 87 -2.60 18.05 3.32
N LEU A 88 -3.29 17.82 2.20
CA LEU A 88 -3.39 18.79 1.11
C LEU A 88 -4.68 19.58 1.21
N ASP A 89 -5.80 18.87 1.39
CA ASP A 89 -7.12 19.48 1.41
C ASP A 89 -8.15 18.55 2.05
N VAL A 90 -9.17 19.14 2.68
CA VAL A 90 -10.30 18.43 3.30
C VAL A 90 -11.58 19.17 2.92
N GLN A 91 -12.42 18.51 2.11
CA GLN A 91 -13.67 19.09 1.62
C GLN A 91 -14.87 18.31 2.13
N THR A 92 -15.93 19.03 2.51
CA THR A 92 -17.19 18.45 2.95
C THR A 92 -18.36 19.03 2.19
N THR A 93 -19.35 18.20 1.84
CA THR A 93 -20.59 18.67 1.20
C THR A 93 -21.55 19.34 2.18
N ALA A 94 -21.46 19.00 3.47
CA ALA A 94 -22.21 19.62 4.54
C ALA A 94 -21.34 19.74 5.79
N GLY A 95 -21.63 20.73 6.64
CA GLY A 95 -20.97 20.85 7.93
C GLY A 95 -19.55 21.41 7.88
N LYS A 96 -18.76 21.08 8.90
CA LYS A 96 -17.34 21.45 9.02
C LYS A 96 -16.55 20.28 9.63
N CYS A 97 -15.30 20.12 9.20
CA CYS A 97 -14.33 19.22 9.81
C CYS A 97 -13.32 19.96 10.67
N ASP A 98 -12.94 19.34 11.76
CA ASP A 98 -11.83 19.73 12.63
C ASP A 98 -10.76 18.64 12.61
N PHE A 99 -9.49 19.04 12.53
CA PHE A 99 -8.35 18.13 12.44
C PHE A 99 -7.05 18.85 12.82
N ASP A 100 -6.08 18.09 13.31
CA ASP A 100 -4.75 18.59 13.63
C ASP A 100 -3.96 18.86 12.34
N ASP A 101 -4.04 20.10 11.86
CA ASP A 101 -3.28 20.56 10.70
C ASP A 101 -1.79 20.77 11.05
N TYR A 102 -0.92 20.50 10.09
CA TYR A 102 0.52 20.68 10.22
C TYR A 102 1.13 21.07 8.90
N GLN A 103 2.23 21.82 8.97
CA GLN A 103 2.92 22.30 7.79
C GLN A 103 3.37 21.13 6.90
N ARG A 104 3.08 21.24 5.60
CA ARG A 104 3.57 20.33 4.56
C ARG A 104 5.10 20.28 4.57
N VAL A 105 5.68 19.10 4.75
CA VAL A 105 7.13 18.88 4.72
C VAL A 105 7.50 17.82 3.68
N CYS A 106 8.25 18.24 2.66
CA CYS A 106 8.83 17.36 1.64
C CYS A 106 10.36 17.31 1.73
N THR A 107 10.99 18.45 2.03
CA THR A 107 12.44 18.56 2.20
C THR A 107 12.81 18.32 3.65
N LEU A 108 13.53 17.24 3.94
CA LEU A 108 14.27 17.12 5.20
C LEU A 108 15.73 17.46 4.94
N SER A 109 16.24 18.43 5.71
CA SER A 109 17.66 18.75 5.78
C SER A 109 18.46 17.46 5.94
N GLN A 110 19.48 17.29 5.09
CA GLN A 110 20.36 16.12 5.05
C GLN A 110 20.96 15.78 6.42
N GLU A 111 20.25 15.04 7.26
CA GLU A 111 20.91 14.12 8.17
C GLU A 111 21.23 12.88 7.35
N LYS A 112 22.38 12.96 6.67
CA LYS A 112 23.01 11.84 5.97
C LYS A 112 23.09 10.65 6.93
N ARG A 113 22.06 9.78 6.91
CA ARG A 113 22.20 8.44 7.47
C ARG A 113 23.33 7.78 6.71
N LYS A 114 24.41 7.44 7.43
CA LYS A 114 25.49 6.59 6.92
C LYS A 114 24.86 5.28 6.47
N ILE A 115 24.77 5.09 5.17
CA ILE A 115 24.26 3.88 4.54
C ILE A 115 25.34 2.80 4.75
N GLU A 116 25.06 1.80 5.58
CA GLU A 116 25.88 0.59 5.66
C GLU A 116 25.49 -0.37 4.53
N PRO A 117 26.37 -0.61 3.55
CA PRO A 117 26.04 -1.36 2.32
C PRO A 117 25.68 -2.84 2.57
N LEU A 118 26.04 -3.39 3.72
CA LEU A 118 25.72 -4.77 4.10
C LEU A 118 24.26 -4.93 4.58
N LYS A 119 23.68 -3.89 5.20
CA LYS A 119 22.28 -3.92 5.68
C LYS A 119 21.28 -3.85 4.51
N ASP A 120 21.62 -3.11 3.45
CA ASP A 120 20.81 -3.02 2.22
C ASP A 120 20.65 -4.38 1.51
N ILE A 121 21.67 -5.26 1.56
CA ILE A 121 21.64 -6.59 0.93
C ILE A 121 20.70 -7.54 1.69
N VAL A 122 20.82 -7.60 3.02
CA VAL A 122 19.94 -8.43 3.86
C VAL A 122 18.49 -7.97 3.73
N ASN A 123 18.26 -6.66 3.79
CA ASN A 123 16.92 -6.09 3.69
C ASN A 123 16.24 -6.35 2.33
N PHE A 124 17.02 -6.42 1.24
CA PHE A 124 16.46 -6.76 -0.08
C PHE A 124 15.93 -8.20 -0.13
N PHE A 125 16.64 -9.16 0.47
CA PHE A 125 16.24 -10.56 0.50
C PHE A 125 15.28 -10.91 1.65
N SER A 126 15.16 -10.06 2.68
CA SER A 126 14.31 -10.30 3.85
C SER A 126 12.94 -9.59 3.80
N LYS A 127 12.72 -8.67 2.86
CA LYS A 127 11.44 -7.94 2.69
C LYS A 127 10.35 -8.82 2.08
N THR A 128 9.79 -9.73 2.87
CA THR A 128 8.59 -10.52 2.50
C THR A 128 7.35 -10.14 3.29
N ASP A 129 7.54 -9.48 4.44
CA ASP A 129 6.46 -9.26 5.39
C ASP A 129 5.59 -8.09 4.98
N LYS A 130 4.31 -8.16 5.37
CA LYS A 130 3.32 -7.10 5.20
C LYS A 130 2.94 -6.59 6.58
N ARG A 131 3.08 -5.27 6.82
CA ARG A 131 2.71 -4.66 8.09
C ARG A 131 1.31 -4.07 8.01
N LEU A 132 0.41 -4.51 8.89
CA LEU A 132 -0.89 -3.86 9.08
C LEU A 132 -0.74 -2.71 10.07
N MET A 133 -1.22 -1.53 9.68
CA MET A 133 -1.33 -0.33 10.50
C MET A 133 -2.81 -0.03 10.71
N TYR A 134 -3.21 0.17 11.95
CA TYR A 134 -4.58 0.46 12.34
C TYR A 134 -4.57 1.45 13.50
N CYS A 135 -5.68 2.16 13.69
CA CYS A 135 -5.83 3.15 14.75
C CYS A 135 -6.59 2.58 15.95
N LEU A 136 -6.03 2.82 17.14
CA LEU A 136 -6.74 2.62 18.40
C LEU A 136 -7.44 3.91 18.84
N LYS A 137 -8.42 3.78 19.74
CA LYS A 137 -9.10 4.95 20.30
C LYS A 137 -8.08 5.79 21.08
N ASN A 138 -8.05 7.10 20.80
CA ASN A 138 -7.12 8.05 21.43
C ASN A 138 -5.63 7.76 21.12
N ASP A 139 -5.33 7.32 19.90
CA ASP A 139 -3.97 7.05 19.44
C ASP A 139 -3.29 8.30 18.87
N LEU A 140 -2.15 8.67 19.45
CA LEU A 140 -1.31 9.79 19.01
C LEU A 140 -0.64 9.55 17.64
N HIS A 141 -0.62 8.30 17.17
CA HIS A 141 -0.03 7.93 15.90
C HIS A 141 -0.99 8.04 14.73
N CYS A 142 -2.24 8.40 14.99
CA CYS A 142 -3.31 8.52 14.02
C CYS A 142 -3.63 9.99 13.71
N LEU A 143 -4.02 10.22 12.47
CA LEU A 143 -4.63 11.45 12.04
C LEU A 143 -6.14 11.30 12.20
N VAL A 144 -6.75 12.19 12.97
CA VAL A 144 -8.18 12.15 13.29
C VAL A 144 -8.86 13.35 12.63
N PHE A 145 -9.88 13.08 11.81
CA PHE A 145 -10.76 14.09 11.25
C PHE A 145 -12.13 13.96 11.91
N SER A 146 -12.59 15.03 12.53
CA SER A 146 -13.88 15.11 13.22
C SER A 146 -14.80 16.03 12.45
N CYS A 147 -15.75 15.47 11.70
CA CYS A 147 -16.66 16.25 10.86
C CYS A 147 -18.07 16.24 11.43
N ASN A 148 -18.65 17.43 11.62
CA ASN A 148 -20.00 17.58 12.14
C ASN A 148 -20.94 18.06 11.02
N PHE A 149 -21.93 17.24 10.67
CA PHE A 149 -22.93 17.52 9.63
C PHE A 149 -24.21 18.19 10.16
N GLY A 150 -24.36 18.28 11.49
CA GLY A 150 -25.55 18.82 12.12
C GLY A 150 -26.74 17.88 11.95
N LYS A 151 -27.92 18.45 11.70
CA LYS A 151 -29.17 17.67 11.57
C LYS A 151 -29.24 17.01 10.20
N MET A 152 -29.46 15.70 10.15
CA MET A 152 -29.61 14.92 8.92
C MET A 152 -31.02 14.34 8.82
N GLU A 153 -31.76 14.78 7.80
CA GLU A 153 -33.09 14.25 7.47
C GLU A 153 -33.03 12.81 6.95
N SER A 154 -34.16 12.11 7.01
CA SER A 154 -34.29 10.76 6.44
C SER A 154 -33.97 10.78 4.94
N GLY A 155 -33.11 9.86 4.50
CA GLY A 155 -32.63 9.75 3.12
C GLY A 155 -31.57 10.78 2.71
N LYS A 156 -31.14 11.68 3.62
CA LYS A 156 -30.13 12.69 3.31
C LYS A 156 -28.72 12.11 3.41
N GLU A 157 -27.87 12.48 2.45
CA GLU A 157 -26.47 12.08 2.37
C GLU A 157 -25.54 13.30 2.55
N ALA A 158 -24.41 13.09 3.22
CA ALA A 158 -23.29 14.01 3.34
C ALA A 158 -21.99 13.26 3.05
N SER A 159 -20.95 13.97 2.60
CA SER A 159 -19.68 13.35 2.23
C SER A 159 -18.46 14.18 2.63
N VAL A 160 -17.36 13.48 2.87
CA VAL A 160 -16.05 14.02 3.25
C VAL A 160 -15.01 13.51 2.25
N HIS A 161 -14.22 14.42 1.69
CA HIS A 161 -13.13 14.15 0.77
C HIS A 161 -11.83 14.61 1.40
N ILE A 162 -10.87 13.71 1.58
CA ILE A 162 -9.58 13.97 2.22
C ILE A 162 -8.49 13.70 1.20
N HIS A 163 -7.69 14.72 0.90
CA HIS A 163 -6.57 14.65 -0.03
C HIS A 163 -5.27 14.61 0.74
N LEU A 164 -4.53 13.52 0.59
CA LEU A 164 -3.26 13.26 1.24
C LEU A 164 -2.12 13.11 0.23
N GLU A 165 -0.91 13.38 0.69
CA GLU A 165 0.32 13.21 -0.06
C GLU A 165 1.33 12.41 0.78
N GLY A 166 1.86 11.32 0.25
CA GLY A 166 2.84 10.50 0.98
C GLY A 166 4.22 11.15 1.10
N ARG A 167 4.90 10.90 2.23
CA ARG A 167 6.28 11.32 2.51
C ARG A 167 7.24 10.13 2.37
N PRO A 168 7.92 9.98 1.22
CA PRO A 168 8.65 8.75 0.88
C PRO A 168 9.77 8.42 1.87
N LEU A 169 10.52 9.43 2.33
CA LEU A 169 11.60 9.27 3.32
C LEU A 169 11.17 8.63 4.63
N ILE A 170 9.96 8.94 5.11
CA ILE A 170 9.44 8.37 6.35
C ILE A 170 8.90 6.97 6.08
N LEU A 171 8.18 6.77 4.97
CA LEU A 171 7.66 5.46 4.54
C LEU A 171 8.77 4.42 4.34
N GLU A 172 9.95 4.84 3.85
CA GLU A 172 11.13 3.98 3.68
C GLU A 172 11.83 3.59 5.00
N MET A 173 11.47 4.19 6.14
CA MET A 173 12.04 3.80 7.43
C MET A 173 11.62 2.40 7.87
N ASP A 174 10.51 1.89 7.32
CA ASP A 174 10.00 0.57 7.63
C ASP A 174 10.70 -0.52 6.80
N GLU A 175 10.98 -1.65 7.44
CA GLU A 175 11.72 -2.75 6.83
C GLU A 175 10.80 -3.75 6.11
N THR A 176 9.49 -3.50 6.00
CA THR A 176 8.55 -4.42 5.33
C THR A 176 8.44 -4.20 3.82
N SER A 177 7.83 -5.19 3.14
CA SER A 177 7.60 -5.17 1.69
C SER A 177 6.37 -4.36 1.29
N ALA A 178 5.37 -4.34 2.17
CA ALA A 178 4.12 -3.63 1.96
C ALA A 178 3.52 -3.16 3.29
N LEU A 179 3.01 -1.95 3.28
CA LEU A 179 2.26 -1.35 4.37
C LEU A 179 0.78 -1.42 4.02
N LYS A 180 -0.03 -1.96 4.92
CA LYS A 180 -1.49 -1.95 4.81
C LYS A 180 -2.03 -0.97 5.83
N PHE A 181 -2.64 0.11 5.37
CA PHE A 181 -3.29 1.08 6.23
C PHE A 181 -4.77 0.75 6.32
N GLU A 182 -5.23 0.42 7.51
CA GLU A 182 -6.64 0.31 7.84
C GLU A 182 -7.14 1.64 8.36
N VAL A 183 -7.93 2.31 7.53
CA VAL A 183 -8.62 3.56 7.89
C VAL A 183 -10.00 3.23 8.40
N LYS A 184 -10.36 3.80 9.53
CA LYS A 184 -11.66 3.58 10.18
C LYS A 184 -12.45 4.88 10.21
N ALA A 185 -13.67 4.86 9.67
CA ALA A 185 -14.65 5.91 9.86
C ALA A 185 -15.77 5.42 10.77
N THR A 186 -16.19 6.26 11.73
CA THR A 186 -17.27 5.95 12.66
C THR A 186 -18.24 7.12 12.69
N VAL A 187 -19.48 6.88 12.26
CA VAL A 187 -20.56 7.86 12.34
C VAL A 187 -21.32 7.68 13.65
N SER A 188 -21.65 8.79 14.31
CA SER A 188 -22.49 8.76 15.50
C SER A 188 -23.37 10.01 15.60
N PRO A 189 -24.60 9.85 16.12
CA PRO A 189 -25.47 10.98 16.46
C PRO A 189 -25.07 11.57 17.82
N GLU A 190 -25.64 12.73 18.16
CA GLU A 190 -25.54 13.24 19.53
C GLU A 190 -26.28 12.30 20.52
N PRO A 191 -25.61 11.85 21.60
CA PRO A 191 -26.20 10.93 22.56
C PRO A 191 -27.45 11.53 23.23
N HIS A 192 -28.61 10.88 23.07
CA HIS A 192 -29.85 11.35 23.67
C HIS A 192 -30.79 10.19 24.04
N ALA A 193 -31.43 10.26 25.22
CA ALA A 193 -32.24 9.16 25.78
C ALA A 193 -33.48 8.77 24.96
N LYS A 194 -33.90 9.62 24.02
CA LYS A 194 -35.04 9.38 23.12
C LYS A 194 -34.63 8.83 21.75
N ILE A 195 -33.35 8.66 21.48
CA ILE A 195 -32.84 8.18 20.19
C ILE A 195 -32.55 6.68 20.31
N VAL A 196 -32.93 5.94 19.28
CA VAL A 196 -32.61 4.53 19.11
C VAL A 196 -31.85 4.41 17.79
N GLU A 197 -30.57 4.08 17.88
CA GLU A 197 -29.73 3.76 16.73
C GLU A 197 -29.95 2.30 16.32
N LEU A 198 -30.37 2.10 15.07
CA LEU A 198 -30.41 0.80 14.42
C LEU A 198 -29.06 0.47 13.78
N HIS A 199 -28.78 -0.82 13.61
CA HIS A 199 -27.64 -1.33 12.82
C HIS A 199 -26.31 -0.65 13.13
N LYS A 200 -25.91 -0.67 14.41
CA LYS A 200 -24.68 -0.02 14.89
C LYS A 200 -23.40 -0.47 14.19
N ASP A 201 -23.43 -1.62 13.55
CA ASP A 201 -22.35 -2.16 12.71
C ASP A 201 -22.21 -1.39 11.39
N GLU A 202 -23.31 -0.90 10.80
CA GLU A 202 -23.30 -0.07 9.59
C GLU A 202 -22.82 1.38 9.85
N ASN A 203 -22.74 1.76 11.13
CA ASN A 203 -22.17 3.04 11.56
C ASN A 203 -20.62 3.08 11.43
N ILE A 204 -19.97 1.98 11.02
CA ILE A 204 -18.50 1.89 10.91
C ILE A 204 -18.11 1.44 9.50
N ALA A 205 -17.18 2.18 8.88
CA ALA A 205 -16.56 1.79 7.61
C ALA A 205 -15.05 1.58 7.77
N TYR A 206 -14.55 0.54 7.13
CA TYR A 206 -13.12 0.27 7.00
C TYR A 206 -12.69 0.46 5.55
N VAL A 207 -11.62 1.22 5.34
CA VAL A 207 -11.03 1.46 4.03
C VAL A 207 -9.57 1.05 4.09
N HIS A 208 -9.14 0.22 3.14
CA HIS A 208 -7.77 -0.27 3.09
C HIS A 208 -6.98 0.43 1.99
N LEU A 209 -5.81 0.94 2.35
CA LEU A 209 -4.83 1.50 1.42
C LEU A 209 -3.55 0.68 1.50
N GLU A 210 -3.00 0.27 0.35
CA GLU A 210 -1.76 -0.50 0.29
C GLU A 210 -0.58 0.34 -0.21
N GLY A 211 0.41 0.58 0.64
CA GLY A 211 1.71 1.10 0.23
C GLY A 211 2.60 -0.07 -0.18
N LEU A 212 2.97 -0.15 -1.46
CA LEU A 212 3.88 -1.16 -1.99
C LEU A 212 5.28 -0.59 -2.10
N HIS A 213 6.26 -1.28 -1.51
CA HIS A 213 7.63 -0.82 -1.61
C HIS A 213 8.24 -1.20 -2.96
N HIS A 214 8.80 -0.21 -3.65
CA HIS A 214 9.58 -0.38 -4.86
C HIS A 214 10.93 -1.05 -4.55
N GLN A 215 11.00 -2.36 -4.75
CA GLN A 215 12.22 -3.15 -4.57
C GLN A 215 13.15 -3.10 -5.79
N LYS A 216 13.44 -1.92 -6.36
CA LYS A 216 14.48 -1.84 -7.40
C LYS A 216 15.87 -1.77 -6.75
N PRO A 217 16.78 -2.71 -7.06
CA PRO A 217 18.13 -2.64 -6.54
C PRO A 217 18.84 -1.42 -7.12
N LYS A 218 19.57 -0.69 -6.27
CA LYS A 218 20.42 0.43 -6.72
C LYS A 218 21.35 -0.05 -7.87
N PRO A 219 21.67 0.81 -8.85
CA PRO A 219 22.47 0.41 -10.01
C PRO A 219 23.83 -0.19 -9.63
N TYR A 220 24.46 0.31 -8.56
CA TYR A 220 25.68 -0.27 -8.01
C TYR A 220 25.52 -1.75 -7.60
N PHE A 221 24.41 -2.12 -6.96
CA PHE A 221 24.16 -3.50 -6.55
C PHE A 221 23.95 -4.43 -7.74
N ARG A 222 23.23 -3.95 -8.76
CA ARG A 222 23.08 -4.70 -10.01
C ARG A 222 24.44 -5.02 -10.62
N MET A 223 25.33 -4.03 -10.68
CA MET A 223 26.68 -4.22 -11.21
C MET A 223 27.54 -5.13 -10.32
N MET A 224 27.39 -5.05 -9.00
CA MET A 224 28.09 -5.93 -8.05
C MET A 224 27.68 -7.40 -8.18
N ILE A 225 26.38 -7.68 -8.30
CA ILE A 225 25.83 -9.03 -8.50
C ILE A 225 26.32 -9.61 -9.84
N ILE A 226 26.29 -8.82 -10.91
CA ILE A 226 26.79 -9.25 -12.23
C ILE A 226 28.28 -9.56 -12.16
N ALA A 227 29.08 -8.70 -11.52
CA ALA A 227 30.52 -8.88 -11.39
C ALA A 227 30.88 -10.14 -10.57
N THR A 228 30.25 -10.31 -9.41
CA THR A 228 30.48 -11.50 -8.55
C THR A 228 30.04 -12.79 -9.22
N SER A 229 28.89 -12.80 -9.91
CA SER A 229 28.44 -13.96 -10.69
C SER A 229 29.42 -14.30 -11.82
N PHE A 230 30.01 -13.29 -12.48
CA PHE A 230 31.00 -13.51 -13.52
C PHE A 230 32.29 -14.11 -12.97
N ILE A 231 32.78 -13.62 -11.82
CA ILE A 231 33.97 -14.14 -11.14
C ILE A 231 33.76 -15.59 -10.69
N LEU A 232 32.61 -15.88 -10.07
CA LEU A 232 32.24 -17.25 -9.65
C LEU A 232 32.11 -18.18 -10.87
N GLY A 233 31.43 -17.73 -11.93
CA GLY A 233 31.31 -18.52 -13.17
C GLY A 233 32.67 -18.82 -13.80
N PHE A 234 33.56 -17.82 -13.86
CA PHE A 234 34.89 -17.97 -14.43
C PHE A 234 35.78 -18.89 -13.59
N THR A 235 35.74 -18.77 -12.26
CA THR A 235 36.49 -19.66 -11.36
C THR A 235 36.05 -21.12 -11.48
N VAL A 236 34.74 -21.37 -11.56
CA VAL A 236 34.19 -22.72 -11.80
C VAL A 236 34.60 -23.24 -13.18
N PHE A 237 34.54 -22.40 -14.22
CA PHE A 237 34.97 -22.78 -15.56
C PHE A 237 36.44 -23.18 -15.61
N LEU A 238 37.34 -22.38 -15.02
CA LEU A 238 38.77 -22.70 -14.92
C LEU A 238 39.02 -23.99 -14.14
N PHE A 239 38.28 -24.20 -13.05
CA PHE A 239 38.39 -25.43 -12.26
C PHE A 239 37.97 -26.67 -13.07
N LEU A 240 36.86 -26.58 -13.81
CA LEU A 240 36.42 -27.65 -14.72
C LEU A 240 37.43 -27.88 -15.85
N SER A 241 37.98 -26.83 -16.46
CA SER A 241 39.04 -26.95 -17.46
C SER A 241 40.28 -27.65 -16.89
N TYR A 242 40.67 -27.35 -15.64
CA TYR A 242 41.79 -28.01 -14.97
C TYR A 242 41.51 -29.50 -14.72
N ILE A 243 40.30 -29.86 -14.27
CA ILE A 243 39.90 -31.26 -14.09
C ILE A 243 39.92 -31.99 -15.44
N MET A 244 39.35 -31.42 -16.49
CA MET A 244 39.36 -32.03 -17.83
C MET A 244 40.78 -32.19 -18.40
N TRP A 245 41.66 -31.23 -18.12
CA TRP A 245 43.08 -31.32 -18.47
C TRP A 245 43.76 -32.49 -17.74
N LYS A 246 43.55 -32.62 -16.43
CA LYS A 246 44.10 -33.71 -15.61
C LYS A 246 43.52 -35.08 -15.97
N ALA A 247 42.24 -35.16 -16.35
CA ALA A 247 41.57 -36.37 -16.82
C ALA A 247 42.02 -36.79 -18.24
N GLY A 248 42.92 -36.05 -18.88
CA GLY A 248 43.51 -36.44 -20.16
C GLY A 248 42.64 -36.12 -21.38
N PHE A 249 41.55 -35.37 -21.24
CA PHE A 249 40.63 -35.04 -22.33
C PHE A 249 41.31 -34.23 -23.46
N PHE A 250 42.30 -33.40 -23.13
CA PHE A 250 43.06 -32.59 -24.10
C PHE A 250 44.33 -33.26 -24.64
N LYS A 251 44.68 -34.47 -24.18
CA LYS A 251 45.75 -35.29 -24.77
C LYS A 251 45.23 -36.05 -25.99
N ARG A 252 44.86 -35.34 -27.06
CA ARG A 252 44.81 -35.96 -28.39
C ARG A 252 46.16 -35.74 -29.06
N GLU A 253 46.83 -36.82 -29.41
CA GLU A 253 47.88 -36.77 -30.42
C GLU A 253 47.25 -36.20 -31.70
N TYR A 254 47.72 -35.02 -32.12
CA TYR A 254 47.50 -34.54 -33.48
C TYR A 254 48.21 -35.55 -34.40
N LYS A 255 47.49 -36.58 -34.87
CA LYS A 255 47.96 -37.32 -36.04
C LYS A 255 48.01 -36.31 -37.18
N ALA A 256 49.23 -36.00 -37.62
CA ALA A 256 49.47 -35.13 -38.76
C ALA A 256 48.65 -35.63 -39.95
N ILE A 257 47.96 -34.69 -40.60
CA ILE A 257 47.09 -34.89 -41.78
C ILE A 257 47.85 -35.48 -43.00
N LEU A 258 49.16 -35.72 -42.88
CA LEU A 258 50.02 -36.28 -43.93
C LEU A 258 49.83 -37.77 -44.22
N GLN A 259 49.00 -38.50 -43.45
CA GLN A 259 48.80 -39.95 -43.66
C GLN A 259 47.39 -40.32 -44.16
N GLU A 260 46.59 -39.35 -44.59
CA GLU A 260 45.28 -39.57 -45.24
C GLU A 260 45.29 -39.32 -46.76
N GLU A 261 46.45 -38.99 -47.36
CA GLU A 261 46.57 -38.86 -48.82
C GLU A 261 46.72 -40.22 -49.54
N ASN A 262 47.21 -41.26 -48.86
CA ASN A 262 47.42 -42.59 -49.45
C ASN A 262 46.25 -43.58 -49.30
N ARG A 263 45.06 -43.11 -48.93
CA ARG A 263 43.86 -43.96 -48.80
C ARG A 263 42.59 -43.29 -49.33
N ARG A 264 42.71 -42.56 -50.44
CA ARG A 264 41.57 -42.24 -51.31
C ARG A 264 41.47 -43.31 -52.39
N ASP A 265 40.88 -44.44 -52.01
CA ASP A 265 40.38 -45.41 -52.97
C ASP A 265 39.34 -44.74 -53.88
N SER A 266 39.70 -44.70 -55.17
CA SER A 266 38.84 -44.84 -56.35
C SER A 266 37.39 -44.35 -56.24
N TRP A 267 37.14 -43.12 -56.71
CA TRP A 267 35.84 -42.75 -57.25
C TRP A 267 35.92 -42.84 -58.78
N SER A 268 35.31 -43.87 -59.36
CA SER A 268 35.17 -44.01 -60.81
C SER A 268 34.15 -42.99 -61.33
N TYR A 269 34.63 -41.98 -62.06
CA TYR A 269 33.79 -41.04 -62.79
C TYR A 269 33.10 -41.73 -63.97
N VAL A 270 31.77 -41.83 -63.93
CA VAL A 270 30.95 -42.13 -65.11
C VAL A 270 30.89 -40.87 -65.97
N ASN A 271 31.53 -40.95 -67.12
CA ASN A 271 31.60 -39.90 -68.12
C ASN A 271 30.32 -39.95 -68.97
N SER A 272 29.37 -39.04 -68.76
CA SER A 272 28.25 -38.82 -69.69
C SER A 272 28.47 -37.52 -70.44
N ASN A 273 28.78 -37.63 -71.73
CA ASN A 273 28.57 -36.67 -72.83
C ASN A 273 29.27 -37.30 -74.06
N LYS A 274 28.63 -37.63 -75.18
CA LYS A 274 27.60 -36.90 -75.93
C LYS A 274 27.01 -37.77 -77.07
N GLU A 275 25.77 -37.43 -77.42
CA GLU A 275 25.19 -37.37 -78.79
C GLU A 275 25.18 -38.63 -79.68
N ASN A 276 23.98 -39.19 -79.84
CA ASN A 276 23.25 -39.18 -81.12
C ASN A 276 21.74 -39.08 -80.86
#